data_AF-A3WWK6-F1
#
_entry.id   AF-A3WWK6-F1
#
_cell.length_a   1.000
_cell.length_b   1.000
_cell.length_c   1.000
_cell.angle_alpha   90.00
_cell.angle_beta   90.00
_cell.angle_gamma   90.00
#
_symmetry.space_group_name_H-M   'P 1'
#
loop_
_entity.id
_entity.type
_entity.pdbx_description
1 polymer ?
#
loop_
_entity_poly.entity_id
_entity_poly.type
_entity_poly.pdbx_seq_one_letter_code
_entity_poly.pdbx_strand_id
1 'polypeptide(L)'
;MNAVEIEEAISRLAEQPFDAAEFPFAFLQAFGAKETTLRKLRKGESNKSDFTGPLGGVLQRDNIHIAVAAPGEVTSTLAALRDNPATARWKAKFALATDGQTFEAEVSGISTYGTELMV
;
A
#
# COMPACT_ATOMS: atom_id res chain seq x y z
N MET A 1 -10.82 -6.11 -16.39
CA MET A 1 -11.84 -5.06 -16.34
C MET A 1 -11.65 -4.14 -17.52
N ASN A 2 -12.76 -3.68 -18.14
CA ASN A 2 -12.72 -2.76 -19.27
C ASN A 2 -12.33 -1.35 -18.79
N ALA A 3 -11.47 -0.67 -19.56
CA ALA A 3 -10.92 0.65 -19.21
C ALA A 3 -12.00 1.75 -18.99
N VAL A 4 -13.17 1.59 -19.59
CA VAL A 4 -14.32 2.52 -19.51
C VAL A 4 -14.93 2.57 -18.10
N GLU A 5 -15.00 1.45 -17.38
CA GLU A 5 -15.58 1.43 -16.02
C GLU A 5 -14.63 2.06 -14.98
N ILE A 6 -13.32 2.08 -15.28
CA ILE A 6 -12.30 2.67 -14.41
C ILE A 6 -12.35 4.20 -14.53
N GLU A 7 -12.57 4.76 -15.72
CA GLU A 7 -12.75 6.21 -15.91
C GLU A 7 -14.02 6.75 -15.25
N GLU A 8 -15.15 6.06 -15.34
CA GLU A 8 -16.38 6.51 -14.67
C GLU A 8 -16.28 6.44 -13.14
N ALA A 9 -15.60 5.43 -12.61
CA ALA A 9 -15.30 5.35 -11.19
C ALA A 9 -14.37 6.49 -10.74
N ILE A 10 -13.36 6.82 -11.54
CA ILE A 10 -12.43 7.93 -11.27
C ILE A 10 -13.11 9.30 -11.37
N SER A 11 -14.03 9.50 -12.32
CA SER A 11 -14.81 10.74 -12.44
C SER A 11 -15.73 10.95 -11.24
N ARG A 12 -16.38 9.89 -10.74
CA ARG A 12 -17.18 9.92 -9.49
C ARG A 12 -16.35 10.03 -8.21
N LEU A 13 -15.08 9.59 -8.24
CA LEU A 13 -14.12 9.76 -7.14
C LEU A 13 -13.49 11.16 -7.15
N ALA A 14 -13.36 11.81 -8.31
CA ALA A 14 -12.84 13.18 -8.42
C ALA A 14 -13.82 14.25 -7.90
N GLU A 15 -15.12 13.95 -7.90
CA GLU A 15 -16.13 14.74 -7.19
C GLU A 15 -16.17 14.45 -5.67
N GLN A 16 -15.49 13.39 -5.22
CA GLN A 16 -15.41 13.00 -3.82
C GLN A 16 -14.06 13.38 -3.20
N PRO A 17 -14.03 13.71 -1.89
CA PRO A 17 -12.78 13.89 -1.18
C PRO A 17 -11.94 12.61 -1.26
N PHE A 18 -10.62 12.75 -1.35
CA PHE A 18 -9.67 11.64 -1.44
C PHE A 18 -10.05 10.43 -0.56
N ASP A 19 -10.25 9.28 -1.21
CA ASP A 19 -10.62 8.04 -0.53
C ASP A 19 -9.38 7.19 -0.23
N ALA A 20 -8.92 7.34 1.02
CA ALA A 20 -7.82 6.58 1.59
C ALA A 20 -8.02 5.05 1.50
N ALA A 21 -9.27 4.57 1.52
CA ALA A 21 -9.55 3.15 1.48
C ALA A 21 -9.43 2.60 0.06
N GLU A 22 -9.87 3.34 -0.96
CA GLU A 22 -9.84 2.87 -2.35
C GLU A 22 -8.50 3.09 -3.06
N PHE A 23 -7.73 4.12 -2.68
CA PHE A 23 -6.45 4.46 -3.30
C PHE A 23 -5.45 3.30 -3.38
N PRO A 24 -5.19 2.52 -2.31
CA PRO A 24 -4.24 1.41 -2.37
C PRO A 24 -4.64 0.35 -3.40
N PHE A 25 -5.94 0.09 -3.57
CA PHE A 25 -6.43 -0.88 -4.56
C PHE A 25 -6.29 -0.36 -5.99
N ALA A 26 -6.60 0.91 -6.23
CA ALA A 26 -6.40 1.54 -7.53
C ALA A 26 -4.91 1.56 -7.91
N PHE A 27 -4.04 1.86 -6.95
CA PHE A 27 -2.59 1.82 -7.15
C PHE A 27 -2.11 0.41 -7.47
N LEU A 28 -2.53 -0.59 -6.69
CA LEU A 28 -2.20 -2.00 -6.93
C LEU A 28 -2.68 -2.46 -8.31
N GLN A 29 -3.85 -2.02 -8.75
CA GLN A 29 -4.36 -2.29 -10.09
C GLN A 29 -3.44 -1.71 -11.17
N ALA A 30 -3.02 -0.45 -11.02
CA ALA A 30 -2.07 0.20 -11.92
C ALA A 30 -0.69 -0.49 -11.90
N PHE A 31 -0.31 -1.05 -10.76
CA PHE A 31 0.93 -1.83 -10.60
C PHE A 31 0.85 -3.23 -11.24
N GLY A 32 -0.31 -3.63 -11.77
CA GLY A 32 -0.52 -4.93 -12.42
C GLY A 32 -1.04 -6.03 -11.48
N ALA A 33 -1.55 -5.68 -10.29
CA ALA A 33 -2.22 -6.65 -9.44
C ALA A 33 -3.51 -7.16 -10.10
N LYS A 34 -3.68 -8.49 -10.13
CA LYS A 34 -4.89 -9.13 -10.66
C LYS A 34 -6.11 -8.71 -9.83
N GLU A 35 -7.25 -8.53 -10.50
CA GLU A 35 -8.54 -8.22 -9.86
C GLU A 35 -8.93 -9.20 -8.74
N THR A 36 -8.55 -10.48 -8.88
CA THR A 36 -8.79 -11.49 -7.85
C THR A 36 -8.03 -11.20 -6.56
N THR A 37 -6.82 -10.65 -6.65
CA THR A 37 -6.01 -10.21 -5.51
C THR A 37 -6.59 -8.94 -4.90
N LEU A 38 -7.00 -7.97 -5.73
CA LEU A 38 -7.64 -6.74 -5.29
C LEU A 38 -8.92 -7.04 -4.50
N ARG A 39 -9.79 -7.91 -5.02
CA ARG A 39 -11.02 -8.34 -4.33
C ARG A 39 -10.74 -8.98 -2.98
N LYS A 40 -9.70 -9.81 -2.87
CA LYS A 40 -9.31 -10.44 -1.60
C LYS A 40 -8.71 -9.46 -0.60
N LEU A 41 -7.93 -8.49 -1.07
CA LEU A 41 -7.42 -7.41 -0.22
C LEU A 41 -8.56 -6.50 0.25
N ARG A 42 -9.54 -6.21 -0.62
CA ARG A 42 -10.74 -5.42 -0.29
C ARG A 42 -11.62 -6.09 0.75
N LYS A 43 -11.69 -7.43 0.73
CA LYS A 43 -12.36 -8.23 1.78
C LYS A 43 -11.53 -8.37 3.07
N GLY A 44 -10.30 -7.86 3.10
CA GLY A 44 -9.38 -8.03 4.24
C GLY A 44 -8.77 -9.43 4.37
N GLU A 45 -9.14 -10.40 3.53
CA GLU A 45 -8.68 -11.79 3.63
C GLU A 45 -7.17 -11.94 3.36
N SER A 46 -6.62 -11.12 2.47
CA SER A 46 -5.21 -11.16 2.08
C SER A 46 -4.40 -9.96 2.58
N ASN A 47 -5.03 -9.04 3.31
CA ASN A 47 -4.30 -7.90 3.88
C ASN A 47 -3.53 -8.39 5.11
N LYS A 48 -2.20 -8.27 5.05
CA LYS A 48 -1.29 -8.63 6.15
C LYS A 48 -0.51 -7.43 6.67
N SER A 49 -0.99 -6.23 6.38
CA SER A 49 -0.45 -5.03 6.99
C SER A 49 -0.74 -5.08 8.48
N ASP A 50 0.31 -4.90 9.27
CA ASP A 50 0.21 -4.71 10.72
C ASP A 50 0.06 -3.20 11.05
N PHE A 51 -0.02 -2.34 10.02
CA PHE A 51 -0.07 -0.91 10.18
C PHE A 51 -1.46 -0.50 10.70
N THR A 52 -1.52 -0.20 12.00
CA THR A 52 -2.74 0.25 12.71
C THR A 52 -2.88 1.78 12.69
N GLY A 53 -2.36 2.44 11.64
CA GLY A 53 -2.51 3.87 11.46
C GLY A 53 -3.98 4.29 11.34
N PRO A 54 -4.28 5.60 11.45
CA PRO A 54 -5.66 6.13 11.49
C PRO A 54 -6.50 5.76 10.25
N LEU A 55 -5.86 5.47 9.12
CA LEU A 55 -6.50 5.10 7.85
C LEU A 55 -6.14 3.67 7.39
N GLY A 56 -5.39 2.93 8.21
CA GLY A 56 -4.93 1.57 7.92
C GLY A 56 -3.82 1.48 6.86
N GLY A 57 -3.32 0.25 6.68
CA GLY A 57 -2.36 -0.09 5.63
C GLY A 57 -2.82 -1.28 4.80
N VAL A 58 -2.39 -1.32 3.54
CA VAL A 58 -2.59 -2.43 2.61
C VAL A 58 -1.23 -3.00 2.26
N LEU A 59 -0.99 -4.24 2.68
CA LEU A 59 0.23 -4.95 2.35
C LEU A 59 -0.04 -6.03 1.31
N GLN A 60 0.67 -5.94 0.20
CA GLN A 60 0.78 -7.02 -0.77
C GLN A 60 2.14 -7.72 -0.61
N ARG A 61 2.08 -8.98 -0.18
CA ARG A 61 3.27 -9.84 -0.01
C ARG A 61 4.12 -9.87 -1.29
N ASP A 62 5.44 -9.77 -1.11
CA ASP A 62 6.47 -9.79 -2.17
C ASP A 62 6.38 -8.63 -3.19
N ASN A 63 5.53 -7.64 -2.93
CA ASN A 63 5.27 -6.53 -3.85
C ASN A 63 5.43 -5.17 -3.16
N ILE A 64 4.41 -4.70 -2.46
CA ILE A 64 4.33 -3.32 -1.96
C ILE A 64 3.56 -3.26 -0.66
N HIS A 65 4.01 -2.38 0.24
CA HIS A 65 3.31 -2.01 1.46
C HIS A 65 2.86 -0.56 1.34
N ILE A 66 1.55 -0.36 1.33
CA ILE A 66 0.92 0.95 1.18
C ILE A 66 0.27 1.31 2.53
N ALA A 67 0.45 2.54 3.01
CA ALA A 67 -0.38 3.08 4.08
C ALA A 67 -0.81 4.50 3.77
N VAL A 68 -1.95 4.88 4.33
CA VAL A 68 -2.45 6.24 4.22
C VAL A 68 -2.18 6.98 5.53
N ALA A 69 -1.58 8.14 5.41
CA ALA A 69 -1.20 9.04 6.49
C ALA A 69 -2.24 10.15 6.66
N ALA A 70 -2.23 10.80 7.81
CA ALA A 70 -2.90 12.09 7.97
C ALA A 70 -2.21 13.15 7.08
N PRO A 71 -2.93 14.22 6.66
CA PRO A 71 -2.34 15.32 5.89
C PRO A 71 -1.10 15.90 6.59
N GLY A 72 0.04 15.86 5.88
CA GLY A 72 1.33 16.32 6.41
C GLY A 72 2.14 15.27 7.20
N GLU A 73 1.62 14.06 7.40
CA GLU A 73 2.29 12.96 8.11
C GLU A 73 2.80 11.85 7.16
N VAL A 74 2.87 12.13 5.85
CA VAL A 74 3.30 11.17 4.82
C VAL A 74 4.71 10.69 5.07
N THR A 75 5.65 11.61 5.31
CA THR A 75 7.06 11.27 5.55
C THR A 75 7.23 10.44 6.82
N SER A 76 6.52 10.79 7.91
CA SER A 76 6.48 10.01 9.16
C SER A 76 5.96 8.59 8.92
N THR A 77 4.88 8.48 8.16
CA THR A 77 4.23 7.20 7.83
C THR A 77 5.10 6.33 6.94
N LEU A 78 5.78 6.91 5.95
CA LEU A 78 6.73 6.20 5.11
C LEU A 78 7.90 5.63 5.93
N ALA A 79 8.46 6.44 6.81
CA ALA A 79 9.51 6.00 7.73
C ALA A 79 9.02 4.88 8.66
N ALA A 80 7.80 4.99 9.18
CA ALA A 80 7.18 3.95 10.00
C ALA A 80 6.92 2.66 9.21
N LEU A 81 6.50 2.76 7.95
CA LEU A 81 6.34 1.60 7.05
C LEU A 81 7.67 0.91 6.78
N ARG A 82 8.74 1.67 6.52
CA ARG A 82 10.08 1.11 6.34
C ARG A 82 10.55 0.36 7.58
N ASP A 83 10.37 0.96 8.75
CA ASP A 83 10.78 0.37 10.03
C ASP A 83 9.87 -0.81 10.44
N ASN A 84 8.65 -0.88 9.89
CA ASN A 84 7.68 -1.89 10.26
C ASN A 84 8.18 -3.31 9.91
N PRO A 85 8.24 -4.23 10.89
CA PRO A 85 8.66 -5.61 10.65
C PRO A 85 7.74 -6.36 9.68
N ALA A 86 6.48 -5.93 9.49
CA ALA A 86 5.59 -6.49 8.48
C ALA A 86 6.14 -6.31 7.06
N THR A 87 6.76 -5.16 6.76
CA THR A 87 7.36 -4.85 5.44
C THR A 87 8.46 -5.86 5.11
N ALA A 88 9.34 -6.13 6.08
CA ALA A 88 10.40 -7.13 5.96
C ALA A 88 9.83 -8.57 5.95
N ARG A 89 8.93 -8.89 6.90
CA ARG A 89 8.32 -10.22 7.07
C ARG A 89 7.61 -10.70 5.81
N TRP A 90 6.93 -9.79 5.13
CA TRP A 90 6.18 -10.08 3.92
C TRP A 90 6.92 -9.71 2.64
N LYS A 91 8.21 -9.35 2.72
CA LYS A 91 9.11 -9.05 1.59
C LYS A 91 8.58 -7.96 0.66
N ALA A 92 7.95 -6.92 1.21
CA ALA A 92 7.51 -5.79 0.40
C ALA A 92 8.74 -5.08 -0.19
N LYS A 93 8.75 -4.94 -1.52
CA LYS A 93 9.84 -4.33 -2.29
C LYS A 93 9.74 -2.82 -2.34
N PHE A 94 8.52 -2.30 -2.17
CA PHE A 94 8.21 -0.88 -2.16
C PHE A 94 7.41 -0.54 -0.90
N ALA A 95 7.68 0.62 -0.32
CA ALA A 95 6.87 1.25 0.72
C ALA A 95 6.26 2.54 0.15
N LEU A 96 4.98 2.76 0.40
CA LEU A 96 4.18 3.83 -0.18
C LEU A 96 3.38 4.48 0.95
N ALA A 97 3.57 5.78 1.13
CA ALA A 97 2.74 6.59 2.01
C ALA A 97 2.06 7.70 1.21
N THR A 98 0.80 8.01 1.54
CA THR A 98 0.08 9.13 0.93
C THR A 98 -0.91 9.72 1.92
N ASP A 99 -1.18 11.02 1.84
CA ASP A 99 -2.24 11.70 2.60
C ASP A 99 -3.39 12.21 1.72
N GLY A 100 -3.30 11.95 0.42
CA GLY A 100 -4.26 12.41 -0.59
C GLY A 100 -3.95 13.75 -1.23
N GLN A 101 -3.07 14.53 -0.61
CA GLN A 101 -2.47 15.72 -1.21
C GLN A 101 -1.02 15.44 -1.62
N THR A 102 -0.29 14.72 -0.77
CA THR A 102 1.11 14.35 -0.97
C THR A 102 1.25 12.84 -1.04
N PHE A 103 2.08 12.36 -1.96
CA PHE A 103 2.42 10.95 -2.13
C PHE A 103 3.95 10.81 -2.09
N GLU A 104 4.43 9.86 -1.30
CA GLU A 104 5.83 9.47 -1.23
C GLU A 104 5.95 7.95 -1.34
N ALA A 105 6.94 7.50 -2.10
CA ALA A 105 7.24 6.09 -2.23
C ALA A 105 8.76 5.89 -2.15
N GLU A 106 9.17 4.89 -1.38
CA GLU A 106 10.56 4.47 -1.31
C GLU A 106 10.70 3.00 -1.68
N VAL A 107 11.84 2.66 -2.30
CA VAL A 107 12.19 1.25 -2.49
C VAL A 107 12.59 0.72 -1.12
N SER A 108 11.86 -0.29 -0.65
CA SER A 108 12.22 -1.00 0.56
C SER A 108 13.47 -1.79 0.23
N GLY A 109 14.63 -1.23 0.60
CA GLY A 109 15.93 -1.83 0.40
C GLY A 109 15.97 -3.15 1.14
N ILE A 110 15.64 -4.23 0.43
CA ILE A 110 15.71 -5.59 0.94
C ILE A 110 17.17 -5.81 1.32
N SER A 111 17.46 -5.68 2.61
CA SER A 111 18.71 -6.12 3.18
C SER A 111 18.74 -7.64 3.00
N THR A 112 19.47 -8.11 2.00
CA THR A 112 19.75 -9.53 1.73
C THR A 112 20.66 -10.14 2.81
N TYR A 113 20.42 -9.85 4.09
CA TYR A 113 21.16 -10.41 5.21
C TYR A 113 20.21 -11.16 6.13
N GLY A 114 19.77 -12.30 5.61
CA GLY A 114 18.93 -13.27 6.31
C GLY A 114 19.31 -14.70 5.94
N THR A 115 20.61 -14.95 5.79
CA THR A 115 21.19 -16.30 5.91
C THR A 115 22.34 -16.22 6.90
N GLU A 116 22.09 -16.79 8.08
CA GLU A 116 23.04 -17.46 8.96
C GLU A 116 24.16 -16.62 9.60
N LEU A 117 23.93 -16.22 10.85
CA LEU A 117 24.93 -16.24 11.93
C LEU A 117 24.23 -16.47 13.30
N MET A 118 23.48 -17.57 13.37
CA MET A 118 23.59 -18.53 14.48
C MET A 118 24.33 -19.70 13.80
N VAL A 119 25.50 -20.17 14.19
CA VAL A 119 26.11 -20.43 15.50
C VAL A 119 27.63 -20.35 15.35
#